data_AF-A0ABD5VKX1-F1
#
_entry.id   AF-A0ABD5VKX1-F1
#
_cell.length_a   1.000
_cell.length_b   1.000
_cell.length_c   1.000
_cell.angle_alpha   90.00
_cell.angle_beta   90.00
_cell.angle_gamma   90.00
#
_symmetry.space_group_name_H-M   'P 1'
#
loop_
_entity.id
_entity.type
_entity.pdbx_description
1 polymer ?
#
loop_
_entity_poly.entity_id
_entity_poly.type
_entity_poly.pdbx_seq_one_letter_code
_entity_poly.pdbx_strand_id
1 'polypeptide(L)'
;MSSTKSGSQKHTAVEHLTFTARTSQRVSWESWEFTVVGPYQVKVTNASYGYLKEDHAYVVGVEEREGVIVPAECECPADVHGDKDCKHKVALATVAGPTVLNAAVDFERPASNSDALESATTAKDLLTSDTDVLADDHQDCAECAGLSTMPCWECVRDGKRHLKL
;
A
#
# COMPACT_ATOMS: atom_id res chain seq x y z
N MET A 1 -4.26 11.91 -48.90
CA MET A 1 -3.97 10.79 -47.97
C MET A 1 -3.59 11.40 -46.63
N SER A 2 -4.57 11.64 -45.77
CA SER A 2 -4.32 12.15 -44.42
C SER A 2 -4.41 10.97 -43.46
N SER A 3 -3.27 10.48 -43.01
CA SER A 3 -3.21 9.46 -41.97
C SER A 3 -3.54 10.11 -40.63
N THR A 4 -4.71 9.81 -40.09
CA THR A 4 -5.06 10.07 -38.70
C THR A 4 -4.19 9.18 -37.82
N LYS A 5 -3.33 9.79 -37.00
CA LYS A 5 -2.59 9.09 -35.94
C LYS A 5 -3.61 8.43 -35.01
N SER A 6 -3.66 7.10 -35.06
CA SER A 6 -4.37 6.29 -34.07
C SER A 6 -3.82 6.64 -32.68
N GLY A 7 -4.67 7.16 -31.80
CA GLY A 7 -4.30 7.35 -30.41
C GLY A 7 -3.92 6.00 -29.83
N SER A 8 -2.75 5.92 -29.18
CA SER A 8 -2.32 4.72 -28.44
C SER A 8 -3.47 4.27 -27.53
N GLN A 9 -4.08 3.13 -27.86
CA GLN A 9 -5.07 2.50 -27.00
C GLN A 9 -4.34 2.14 -25.71
N LYS A 10 -4.68 2.84 -24.61
CA LYS A 10 -4.14 2.52 -23.29
C LYS A 10 -4.84 1.25 -22.83
N HIS A 11 -4.23 0.11 -23.09
CA HIS A 11 -4.70 -1.17 -22.55
C HIS A 11 -4.75 -1.07 -21.03
N THR A 12 -5.94 -1.29 -20.46
CA THR A 12 -6.14 -1.23 -19.01
C THR A 12 -6.08 -2.64 -18.43
N ALA A 13 -5.63 -2.79 -17.18
CA ALA A 13 -5.51 -4.10 -16.54
C ALA A 13 -6.83 -4.90 -16.53
N VAL A 14 -7.97 -4.20 -16.57
CA VAL A 14 -9.31 -4.80 -16.62
C VAL A 14 -9.57 -5.56 -17.92
N GLU A 15 -8.98 -5.13 -19.04
CA GLU A 15 -9.15 -5.79 -20.35
C GLU A 15 -8.54 -7.20 -20.40
N HIS A 16 -7.61 -7.48 -19.48
CA HIS A 16 -6.98 -8.80 -19.35
C HIS A 16 -7.74 -9.74 -18.41
N LEU A 17 -8.88 -9.31 -17.84
CA LEU A 17 -9.69 -10.10 -16.91
C LEU A 17 -11.02 -10.53 -17.55
N THR A 18 -11.39 -11.79 -17.35
CA THR A 18 -12.67 -12.39 -17.71
C THR A 18 -13.53 -12.62 -16.47
N PHE A 19 -14.56 -11.81 -16.26
CA PHE A 19 -15.44 -11.90 -15.10
C PHE A 19 -16.92 -11.71 -15.48
N THR A 20 -17.82 -12.05 -14.56
CA THR A 20 -19.27 -11.91 -14.78
C THR A 20 -19.77 -10.51 -14.42
N ALA A 21 -20.91 -10.10 -14.99
CA ALA A 21 -21.60 -8.86 -14.59
C ALA A 21 -21.96 -8.82 -13.09
N ARG A 22 -22.24 -9.99 -12.49
CA ARG A 22 -22.46 -10.09 -11.04
C ARG A 22 -21.17 -9.79 -10.26
N THR A 23 -20.02 -10.24 -10.75
CA THR A 23 -18.71 -9.98 -10.13
C THR A 23 -18.42 -8.48 -10.14
N SER A 24 -18.58 -7.80 -11.28
CA SER A 24 -18.32 -6.36 -11.36
C SER A 24 -19.28 -5.53 -10.49
N GLN A 25 -20.57 -5.90 -10.45
CA GLN A 25 -21.55 -5.26 -9.58
C GLN A 25 -21.20 -5.44 -8.09
N ARG A 26 -20.73 -6.62 -7.68
CA ARG A 26 -20.28 -6.83 -6.30
C ARG A 26 -19.06 -5.99 -5.97
N VAL A 27 -18.09 -5.92 -6.88
CA VAL A 27 -16.88 -5.10 -6.68
C VAL A 27 -17.24 -3.63 -6.48
N SER A 28 -18.24 -3.10 -7.18
CA SER A 28 -18.66 -1.69 -7.03
C SER A 28 -19.46 -1.39 -5.76
N TRP A 29 -20.06 -2.40 -5.12
CA TRP A 29 -20.84 -2.24 -3.88
C TRP A 29 -20.05 -2.57 -2.61
N GLU A 30 -18.98 -3.35 -2.74
CA GLU A 30 -18.12 -3.75 -1.63
C GLU A 30 -17.02 -2.70 -1.36
N SER A 31 -16.53 -2.65 -0.12
CA SER A 31 -15.42 -1.82 0.31
C SER A 31 -14.13 -2.64 0.33
N TRP A 32 -13.02 -2.03 -0.07
CA TRP A 32 -11.76 -2.74 -0.31
C TRP A 32 -10.58 -2.05 0.39
N GLU A 33 -9.69 -2.87 0.95
CA GLU A 33 -8.39 -2.45 1.43
C GLU A 33 -7.30 -3.19 0.64
N PHE A 34 -6.22 -2.48 0.30
CA PHE A 34 -5.11 -3.00 -0.48
C PHE A 34 -3.81 -2.79 0.29
N THR A 35 -2.99 -3.83 0.38
CA THR A 35 -1.67 -3.76 1.03
C THR A 35 -0.66 -4.46 0.15
N VAL A 36 0.40 -3.77 -0.27
CA VAL A 36 1.53 -4.43 -0.94
C VAL A 36 2.29 -5.21 0.13
N VAL A 37 2.35 -6.53 -0.02
CA VAL A 37 2.93 -7.43 0.99
C VAL A 37 4.27 -8.05 0.55
N GLY A 38 4.62 -7.88 -0.71
CA GLY A 38 5.86 -8.40 -1.28
C GLY A 38 6.01 -8.04 -2.75
N PRO A 39 7.13 -8.45 -3.37
CA PRO A 39 7.36 -8.24 -4.79
C PRO A 39 6.27 -8.97 -5.57
N TYR A 40 5.57 -8.23 -6.43
CA TYR A 40 4.46 -8.73 -7.24
C TYR A 40 3.28 -9.29 -6.42
N GLN A 41 3.13 -8.88 -5.16
CA GLN A 41 2.08 -9.42 -4.27
C GLN A 41 1.30 -8.32 -3.57
N VAL A 42 -0.03 -8.36 -3.72
CA VAL A 42 -0.96 -7.44 -3.07
C VAL A 42 -1.96 -8.23 -2.26
N LYS A 43 -2.02 -8.00 -0.95
CA LYS A 43 -3.12 -8.47 -0.10
C LYS A 43 -4.34 -7.60 -0.36
N VAL A 44 -5.40 -8.23 -0.87
CA VAL A 44 -6.69 -7.62 -1.15
C VAL A 44 -7.69 -8.06 -0.09
N THR A 45 -8.21 -7.11 0.66
CA THR A 45 -9.13 -7.37 1.78
C THR A 45 -10.49 -6.76 1.50
N ASN A 46 -11.55 -7.56 1.64
CA ASN A 46 -12.91 -7.04 1.57
C ASN A 46 -13.34 -6.46 2.91
N ALA A 47 -13.29 -5.13 3.02
CA ALA A 47 -13.63 -4.40 4.23
C ALA A 47 -15.14 -4.36 4.54
N SER A 48 -16.02 -4.74 3.61
CA SER A 48 -17.47 -4.82 3.89
C SER A 48 -17.82 -5.87 4.93
N TYR A 49 -16.92 -6.81 5.22
CA TYR A 49 -17.09 -7.79 6.30
C TYR A 49 -16.78 -7.24 7.69
N GLY A 50 -16.39 -5.96 7.80
CA GLY A 50 -16.17 -5.30 9.08
C GLY A 50 -15.10 -6.00 9.91
N TYR A 51 -15.45 -6.41 11.14
CA TYR A 51 -14.51 -7.10 12.03
C TYR A 51 -14.09 -8.49 11.55
N LEU A 52 -14.82 -9.08 10.58
CA LEU A 52 -14.50 -10.38 9.95
C LEU A 52 -13.70 -10.21 8.65
N LYS A 53 -13.22 -9.00 8.34
CA LYS A 53 -12.54 -8.74 7.06
C LYS A 53 -11.29 -9.59 6.85
N GLU A 54 -10.60 -10.00 7.92
CA GLU A 54 -9.38 -10.81 7.82
C GLU A 54 -9.66 -12.20 7.25
N ASP A 55 -10.86 -12.77 7.46
CA ASP A 55 -11.30 -14.03 6.82
C ASP A 55 -11.56 -13.86 5.31
N HIS A 56 -11.56 -12.60 4.84
CA HIS A 56 -11.77 -12.18 3.47
C HIS A 56 -10.60 -11.33 2.94
N ALA A 57 -9.40 -11.62 3.44
CA ALA A 57 -8.14 -11.10 2.95
C ALA A 57 -7.40 -12.18 2.16
N TYR A 58 -7.03 -11.89 0.91
CA TYR A 58 -6.32 -12.83 0.05
C TYR A 58 -5.20 -12.13 -0.70
N VAL A 59 -4.06 -12.81 -0.85
CA VAL A 59 -2.94 -12.36 -1.67
C VAL A 59 -3.24 -12.61 -3.15
N VAL A 60 -3.09 -11.54 -3.92
CA VAL A 60 -3.19 -11.53 -5.38
C VAL A 60 -1.79 -11.31 -5.95
N GLY A 61 -1.35 -12.25 -6.78
CA GLY A 61 -0.14 -12.11 -7.58
C GLY A 61 -0.40 -11.18 -8.77
N VAL A 62 0.57 -10.31 -9.08
CA VAL A 62 0.53 -9.43 -10.26
C VAL A 62 1.66 -9.78 -11.22
N GLU A 63 1.44 -9.57 -12.51
CA GLU A 63 2.48 -9.76 -13.51
C GLU A 63 2.34 -8.76 -14.66
N GLU A 64 3.39 -8.59 -15.45
CA GLU A 64 3.35 -7.74 -16.63
C GLU A 64 2.94 -8.57 -17.86
N ARG A 65 1.85 -8.16 -18.52
CA ARG A 65 1.39 -8.71 -19.80
C ARG A 65 1.26 -7.57 -20.81
N GLU A 66 1.92 -7.69 -21.94
CA GLU A 66 1.83 -6.71 -23.04
C GLU A 66 2.15 -5.26 -22.59
N GLY A 67 3.06 -5.10 -21.62
CA GLY A 67 3.43 -3.80 -21.06
C GLY A 67 2.43 -3.21 -20.05
N VAL A 68 1.44 -4.01 -19.62
CA VAL A 68 0.45 -3.66 -18.61
C VAL A 68 0.59 -4.58 -17.41
N ILE A 69 0.68 -4.02 -16.21
CA ILE A 69 0.69 -4.81 -14.97
C ILE A 69 -0.75 -5.24 -14.68
N VAL A 70 -0.98 -6.53 -14.52
CA VAL A 70 -2.31 -7.13 -14.37
C VAL A 70 -2.34 -8.15 -13.23
N PRO A 71 -3.50 -8.34 -12.57
CA PRO A 71 -3.69 -9.43 -11.62
C PRO A 71 -3.58 -10.79 -12.33
N ALA A 72 -2.66 -11.64 -11.89
CA ALA A 72 -2.37 -12.93 -12.51
C ALA A 72 -3.10 -14.10 -11.82
N GLU A 73 -3.02 -14.18 -10.50
CA GLU A 73 -3.54 -15.26 -9.68
C GLU A 73 -3.99 -14.76 -8.31
N CYS A 74 -4.94 -15.45 -7.67
CA CYS A 74 -5.41 -15.13 -6.32
C CYS A 74 -5.57 -16.41 -5.51
N GLU A 75 -5.19 -16.38 -4.22
CA GLU A 75 -5.31 -17.56 -3.35
C GLU A 75 -6.75 -17.85 -2.89
N CYS A 76 -7.73 -17.03 -3.27
CA CYS A 76 -9.10 -17.20 -2.83
C CYS A 76 -9.78 -18.42 -3.51
N PRO A 77 -10.75 -19.08 -2.85
CA PRO A 77 -11.42 -20.26 -3.40
C PRO A 77 -12.08 -20.05 -4.77
N ALA A 78 -12.53 -18.83 -5.06
CA ALA A 78 -13.18 -18.49 -6.32
C ALA A 78 -12.21 -18.45 -7.52
N ASP A 79 -10.92 -18.17 -7.28
CA ASP A 79 -9.90 -18.18 -8.33
C ASP A 79 -9.32 -19.58 -8.49
N VAL A 80 -9.05 -20.27 -7.37
CA VAL A 80 -8.49 -21.62 -7.34
C VAL A 80 -9.39 -22.65 -8.03
N HIS A 81 -10.71 -22.51 -7.89
CA HIS A 81 -11.68 -23.45 -8.45
C HIS A 81 -12.51 -22.89 -9.61
N GLY A 82 -12.38 -21.60 -9.91
CA GLY A 82 -13.18 -20.92 -10.92
C GLY A 82 -12.51 -20.89 -12.28
N ASP A 83 -13.33 -20.75 -13.33
CA ASP A 83 -12.91 -20.48 -14.70
C ASP A 83 -12.80 -18.98 -15.02
N LYS A 84 -13.28 -18.13 -14.10
CA LYS A 84 -13.38 -16.67 -14.25
C LYS A 84 -12.67 -15.97 -13.12
N ASP A 85 -12.16 -14.78 -13.44
CA ASP A 85 -11.45 -13.95 -12.48
C ASP A 85 -12.30 -13.61 -11.27
N CYS A 86 -11.74 -13.91 -10.10
CA CYS A 86 -12.41 -13.65 -8.84
C CYS A 86 -12.58 -12.14 -8.60
N LYS A 87 -13.50 -11.80 -7.70
CA LYS A 87 -13.76 -10.40 -7.33
C LYS A 87 -12.51 -9.66 -6.82
N HIS A 88 -11.54 -10.35 -6.24
CA HIS A 88 -10.30 -9.74 -5.72
C HIS A 88 -9.42 -9.22 -6.85
N LYS A 89 -9.25 -10.00 -7.93
CA LYS A 89 -8.52 -9.57 -9.14
C LYS A 89 -9.22 -8.38 -9.80
N VAL A 90 -10.54 -8.46 -9.94
CA VAL A 90 -11.34 -7.37 -10.52
C VAL A 90 -11.25 -6.11 -9.65
N ALA A 91 -11.36 -6.22 -8.33
CA ALA A 91 -11.21 -5.10 -7.40
C ALA A 91 -9.81 -4.49 -7.45
N LEU A 92 -8.75 -5.31 -7.54
CA LEU A 92 -7.38 -4.83 -7.68
C LEU A 92 -7.20 -4.03 -8.98
N ALA A 93 -7.73 -4.52 -10.10
CA ALA A 93 -7.64 -3.85 -11.40
C ALA A 93 -8.51 -2.58 -11.49
N THR A 94 -9.69 -2.55 -10.85
CA THR A 94 -10.67 -1.45 -11.02
C THR A 94 -10.64 -0.41 -9.91
N VAL A 95 -10.49 -0.82 -8.64
CA VAL A 95 -10.57 0.05 -7.46
C VAL A 95 -9.19 0.51 -7.03
N ALA A 96 -8.21 -0.40 -6.95
CA ALA A 96 -6.83 -0.04 -6.62
C ALA A 96 -6.12 0.60 -7.82
N GLY A 97 -6.32 0.00 -9.00
CA GLY A 97 -5.85 0.52 -10.28
C GLY A 97 -4.32 0.54 -10.42
N PRO A 98 -3.79 1.32 -11.38
CA PRO A 98 -2.37 1.34 -11.70
C PRO A 98 -1.47 1.71 -10.51
N THR A 99 -1.94 2.53 -9.58
CA THR A 99 -1.15 2.98 -8.42
C THR A 99 -0.65 1.82 -7.57
N VAL A 100 -1.56 0.92 -7.16
CA VAL A 100 -1.21 -0.22 -6.31
C VAL A 100 -0.50 -1.31 -7.11
N LEU A 101 -0.89 -1.50 -8.38
CA LEU A 101 -0.24 -2.46 -9.28
C LEU A 101 1.23 -2.10 -9.51
N ASN A 102 1.54 -0.84 -9.81
CA ASN A 102 2.91 -0.37 -9.98
C ASN A 102 3.69 -0.48 -8.68
N ALA A 103 3.10 -0.08 -7.54
CA ALA A 103 3.75 -0.20 -6.24
C ALA A 103 4.13 -1.65 -5.87
N ALA A 104 3.36 -2.64 -6.33
CA ALA A 104 3.69 -4.04 -6.12
C ALA A 104 4.88 -4.52 -6.98
N VAL A 105 5.03 -3.98 -8.18
CA VAL A 105 6.17 -4.27 -9.07
C VAL A 105 7.43 -3.53 -8.61
N ASP A 106 7.26 -2.28 -8.17
CA ASP A 106 8.34 -1.42 -7.65
C ASP A 106 8.74 -1.78 -6.20
N PHE A 107 8.10 -2.81 -5.61
CA PHE A 107 8.42 -3.24 -4.26
C PHE A 107 9.89 -3.67 -4.18
N GLU A 108 10.68 -2.90 -3.42
CA GLU A 108 12.10 -3.14 -3.27
C GLU A 108 12.33 -4.55 -2.70
N ARG A 109 12.94 -5.42 -3.51
CA ARG A 109 13.59 -6.61 -2.98
C ARG A 109 14.78 -6.09 -2.18
N PRO A 110 14.84 -6.26 -0.84
CA PRO A 110 16.03 -5.90 -0.10
C PRO A 110 17.19 -6.59 -0.81
N ALA A 111 18.16 -5.80 -1.29
CA ALA A 111 19.31 -6.33 -1.99
C ALA A 111 19.86 -7.48 -1.14
N SER A 112 19.88 -8.70 -1.68
CA SER A 112 20.66 -9.75 -1.05
C SER A 112 22.08 -9.24 -1.06
N ASN A 113 22.56 -8.79 0.09
CA ASN A 113 23.92 -8.32 0.30
C ASN A 113 24.91 -9.50 0.23
N SER A 114 24.85 -10.29 -0.85
CA SER A 114 25.86 -11.30 -1.16
C SER A 114 27.15 -10.67 -1.68
N ASP A 115 27.11 -9.39 -2.10
CA ASP A 115 28.28 -8.66 -2.62
C ASP A 115 28.84 -7.61 -1.63
N ALA A 116 28.28 -7.47 -0.43
CA ALA A 116 28.76 -6.52 0.59
C ALA A 116 29.66 -7.16 1.67
N LEU A 117 30.06 -8.42 1.52
CA LEU A 117 30.95 -9.12 2.46
C LEU A 117 32.44 -9.07 2.06
N GLU A 118 32.88 -8.03 1.36
CA GLU A 118 34.31 -7.85 1.02
C GLU A 118 34.88 -6.48 1.44
N SER A 119 34.17 -5.68 2.26
CA SER A 119 34.75 -4.42 2.79
C SER A 119 34.15 -3.86 4.10
N ALA A 120 33.56 -4.68 4.96
CA ALA A 120 33.20 -4.26 6.31
C ALA A 120 34.27 -4.72 7.32
N THR A 121 35.35 -3.95 7.46
CA THR A 121 36.21 -4.04 8.64
C THR A 121 35.62 -3.15 9.73
N THR A 122 35.10 -3.80 10.78
CA THR A 122 34.73 -3.25 12.10
C THR A 122 33.32 -2.67 12.26
N ALA A 123 32.51 -3.35 13.09
CA ALA A 123 31.13 -3.04 13.48
C ALA A 123 30.95 -1.83 14.42
N LYS A 124 31.85 -0.84 14.36
CA LYS A 124 31.86 0.29 15.31
C LYS A 124 31.33 1.61 14.72
N ASP A 125 31.09 1.67 13.41
CA ASP A 125 30.81 2.92 12.68
C ASP A 125 29.32 3.15 12.35
N LEU A 126 28.40 2.31 12.87
CA LEU A 126 26.95 2.41 12.62
C LEU A 126 26.14 2.85 13.85
N LEU A 127 26.78 3.42 14.86
CA LEU A 127 26.10 3.90 16.07
C LEU A 127 26.42 5.38 16.34
N THR A 128 25.94 6.25 15.47
CA THR A 128 25.62 7.64 15.83
C THR A 128 24.11 7.73 16.00
N SER A 129 23.65 7.63 17.25
CA SER A 129 22.30 8.03 17.61
C SER A 129 22.25 9.54 17.65
N ASP A 130 21.63 10.16 16.65
CA ASP A 130 21.33 11.60 16.64
C ASP A 130 20.25 11.89 17.69
N THR A 131 20.70 12.04 18.93
CA THR A 131 19.92 12.62 20.02
C THR A 131 20.31 14.09 20.10
N ASP A 132 19.86 14.86 19.11
CA ASP A 132 19.87 16.32 19.20
C ASP A 132 18.83 16.76 20.22
N VAL A 133 19.32 16.99 21.44
CA VAL A 133 18.57 17.60 22.52
C VAL A 133 18.41 19.08 22.18
N LEU A 134 17.32 19.43 21.51
CA LEU A 134 16.87 20.82 21.45
C LEU A 134 16.36 21.19 22.84
N ALA A 135 17.19 21.93 23.58
CA ALA A 135 16.78 22.65 24.77
C ALA A 135 15.76 23.72 24.36
N ASP A 136 14.47 23.40 24.53
CA ASP A 136 13.38 24.38 24.40
C ASP A 136 13.09 24.99 25.77
N ASP A 137 13.44 26.27 25.88
CA ASP A 137 13.11 27.18 26.98
C ASP A 137 11.59 27.39 27.02
N HIS A 138 10.87 26.51 27.69
CA HIS A 138 9.44 26.67 27.93
C HIS A 138 9.07 26.27 29.36
N GLN A 139 9.62 27.04 30.30
CA GLN A 139 9.13 27.15 31.66
C GLN A 139 7.64 27.56 31.60
N ASP A 140 6.71 26.67 32.00
CA ASP A 140 5.39 26.96 32.62
C ASP A 140 4.29 25.87 32.42
N CYS A 141 4.61 24.62 32.05
CA CYS A 141 3.70 23.47 32.30
C CYS A 141 4.53 22.26 32.77
N ALA A 142 4.72 22.11 34.08
CA ALA A 142 5.43 20.96 34.68
C ALA A 142 4.78 19.60 34.34
N GLU A 143 3.51 19.60 33.93
CA GLU A 143 2.71 18.41 33.60
C GLU A 143 2.87 17.94 32.14
N CYS A 144 3.45 18.74 31.24
CA CYS A 144 3.71 18.31 29.86
C CYS A 144 5.12 17.71 29.67
N ALA A 145 5.83 17.35 30.74
CA ALA A 145 7.20 16.84 30.66
C ALA A 145 7.27 15.55 29.83
N GLY A 146 7.79 15.64 28.60
CA GLY A 146 7.99 14.50 27.69
C GLY A 146 7.19 14.55 26.39
N LEU A 147 6.33 15.55 26.19
CA LEU A 147 5.72 15.79 24.90
C LEU A 147 6.60 16.76 24.10
N SER A 148 6.87 16.41 22.84
CA SER A 148 7.60 17.25 21.87
C SER A 148 6.87 18.58 21.64
N THR A 149 7.31 19.38 20.67
CA THR A 149 6.84 20.74 20.30
C THR A 149 5.32 21.01 20.39
N MET A 150 4.46 19.98 20.39
CA MET A 150 3.01 20.05 20.58
C MET A 150 2.57 20.21 22.06
N PRO A 151 1.62 21.12 22.38
CA PRO A 151 1.07 21.26 23.72
C PRO A 151 0.24 20.03 24.14
N CYS A 152 0.32 19.66 25.42
CA CYS A 152 -0.54 18.62 25.98
C CYS A 152 -2.00 19.08 26.08
N TRP A 153 -2.95 18.14 25.99
CA TRP A 153 -4.39 18.42 25.92
C TRP A 153 -4.88 19.29 27.07
N GLU A 154 -4.38 19.06 28.29
CA GLU A 154 -4.74 19.83 29.48
C GLU A 154 -4.33 21.30 29.37
N CYS A 155 -3.13 21.60 28.84
CA CYS A 155 -2.70 22.99 28.66
C CYS A 155 -3.47 23.68 27.50
N VAL A 156 -4.01 22.94 26.51
CA VAL A 156 -4.93 23.50 25.49
C VAL A 156 -6.31 23.78 26.09
N ARG A 157 -6.86 22.82 26.84
CA ARG A 157 -8.17 22.94 27.50
C ARG A 157 -8.21 24.11 28.48
N ASP A 158 -7.15 24.27 29.26
CA ASP A 158 -7.06 25.32 30.28
C ASP A 158 -6.62 26.69 29.71
N GLY A 159 -6.40 26.79 28.39
CA GLY A 159 -5.99 28.03 27.72
C GLY A 159 -4.55 28.47 28.02
N LYS A 160 -3.72 27.57 28.57
CA LYS A 160 -2.31 27.83 28.89
C LYS A 160 -1.40 27.78 27.65
N ARG A 161 -1.79 27.01 26.62
CA ARG A 161 -1.09 26.95 25.32
C ARG A 161 -2.08 26.84 24.16
N HIS A 162 -1.71 27.35 22.99
CA HIS A 162 -2.49 27.23 21.76
C HIS A 162 -1.88 26.21 20.80
N LEU A 163 -2.72 25.44 20.11
CA LEU A 163 -2.32 24.66 18.95
C LEU A 163 -2.00 25.64 17.80
N LYS A 164 -0.74 25.69 17.37
CA LYS A 164 -0.39 26.33 16.11
C LYS A 164 -0.76 25.34 15.00
N LEU A 165 -1.77 25.70 14.20
CA LEU A 165 -2.15 25.01 12.97
C LEU A 165 -1.22 25.40 11.82
#